data_AF-A0A0C3HVM0-F1
#
_entry.id   AF-A0A0C3HVM0-F1
#
_cell.length_a   1.000
_cell.length_b   1.000
_cell.length_c   1.000
_cell.angle_alpha   90.00
_cell.angle_beta   90.00
_cell.angle_gamma   90.00
#
_symmetry.space_group_name_H-M   'P 1'
#
loop_
_entity.id
_entity.type
_entity.pdbx_description
1 polymer ?
#
loop_
_entity_poly.entity_id
_entity_poly.type
_entity_poly.pdbx_seq_one_letter_code
_entity_poly.pdbx_strand_id
1 'polypeptide(L)'
;MGRELQKKKSRSSVPKVKQKPKSKRVNPLGNAIIAANWNQKETLTQNYRRLGLTSRLNAATGGVEKLHNGDESSTSTTRKLAITNAIPKGITPVEARVERDPESGKILRVIHPTSKSNPLNDPLDSDTEDEELAELSQRKPKNAIVALLEEQARNGKEKKDRSQSEREREWIGRLVERYGDDYDKMMRDRKLNPMQQTAADIKRRVTKWRTNGGEVPVAD
;
A
#
# COMPACT_ATOMS: atom_id res chain seq x y z
N MET A 1 -37.07 33.27 19.21
CA MET A 1 -38.17 33.07 20.19
C MET A 1 -39.57 33.25 19.61
N GLY A 2 -39.74 33.34 18.28
CA GLY A 2 -41.06 33.58 17.65
C GLY A 2 -41.93 32.34 17.43
N ARG A 3 -41.34 31.13 17.42
CA ARG A 3 -42.05 29.89 17.05
C ARG A 3 -42.99 29.44 18.17
N GLU A 4 -44.29 29.33 17.88
CA GLU A 4 -45.31 28.98 18.88
C GLU A 4 -45.06 27.63 19.56
N LEU A 5 -44.54 26.64 18.82
CA LEU A 5 -44.14 25.35 19.39
C LEU A 5 -43.02 25.48 20.43
N GLN A 6 -42.06 26.39 20.23
CA GLN A 6 -41.03 26.66 21.23
C GLN A 6 -41.61 27.36 22.45
N LYS A 7 -42.59 28.27 22.27
CA LYS A 7 -43.31 28.93 23.37
C LYS A 7 -44.17 27.96 24.17
N LYS A 8 -44.88 27.03 23.51
CA LYS A 8 -45.64 25.95 24.18
C LYS A 8 -44.70 25.04 24.98
N LYS A 9 -43.56 24.67 24.39
CA LYS A 9 -42.51 23.86 25.06
C LYS A 9 -41.81 24.59 26.23
N SER A 10 -41.71 25.93 26.19
CA SER A 10 -41.18 26.69 27.34
C SER A 10 -42.20 26.92 28.44
N ARG A 11 -43.50 26.90 28.11
CA ARG A 11 -44.61 27.06 29.07
C ARG A 11 -45.02 25.73 29.71
N SER A 12 -44.74 24.59 29.08
CA SER A 12 -45.00 23.29 29.68
C SER A 12 -44.13 23.08 30.93
N SER A 13 -44.69 22.51 31.99
CA SER A 13 -43.96 22.10 33.21
C SER A 13 -43.01 20.91 33.00
N VAL A 14 -42.93 20.38 31.77
CA VAL A 14 -42.06 19.26 31.40
C VAL A 14 -40.59 19.73 31.29
N PRO A 15 -39.64 19.07 31.99
CA PRO A 15 -38.24 19.46 31.92
C PRO A 15 -37.67 19.26 30.51
N LYS A 16 -36.88 20.24 30.04
CA LYS A 16 -36.22 20.17 28.74
C LYS A 16 -35.14 19.08 28.75
N VAL A 17 -35.33 18.03 27.97
CA VAL A 17 -34.27 17.05 27.67
C VAL A 17 -33.12 17.78 26.97
N LYS A 18 -31.98 17.88 27.66
CA LYS A 18 -30.72 18.41 27.12
C LYS A 18 -29.72 17.25 27.04
N GLN A 19 -29.22 16.98 25.85
CA GLN A 19 -28.12 16.04 25.67
C GLN A 19 -26.80 16.77 25.90
N LYS A 20 -25.90 16.20 26.71
CA LYS A 20 -24.54 16.71 26.85
C LYS A 20 -23.77 16.42 25.54
N PRO A 21 -22.91 17.33 25.08
CA PRO A 21 -22.05 17.03 23.94
C PRO A 21 -21.13 15.85 24.28
N LYS A 22 -20.85 15.00 23.29
CA LYS A 22 -19.91 13.90 23.47
C LYS A 22 -18.53 14.46 23.85
N SER A 23 -17.82 13.77 24.75
CA SER A 23 -16.46 14.14 25.09
C SER A 23 -15.56 14.09 23.86
N LYS A 24 -14.66 15.06 23.71
CA LYS A 24 -13.68 15.10 22.61
C LYS A 24 -12.56 14.04 22.73
N ARG A 25 -12.67 13.10 23.68
CA ARG A 25 -11.71 12.03 23.89
C ARG A 25 -11.87 11.02 22.76
N VAL A 26 -10.88 10.97 21.87
CA VAL A 26 -10.84 10.05 20.74
C VAL A 26 -10.13 8.78 21.19
N ASN A 27 -10.76 7.63 20.98
CA ASN A 27 -10.07 6.33 21.02
C ASN A 27 -9.97 5.81 19.58
N PRO A 28 -8.80 5.35 19.12
CA PRO A 28 -8.66 4.78 17.79
C PRO A 28 -9.37 3.42 17.74
N LEU A 29 -10.38 3.27 16.87
CA LEU A 29 -11.18 2.05 16.74
C LEU A 29 -10.62 1.04 15.71
N GLY A 30 -9.58 1.42 14.94
CA GLY A 30 -9.09 0.62 13.82
C GLY A 30 -8.19 -0.55 14.21
N ASN A 31 -7.12 -0.29 14.96
CA ASN A 31 -6.14 -1.30 15.35
C ASN A 31 -6.14 -1.49 16.87
N ALA A 32 -6.33 -2.74 17.31
CA ALA A 32 -6.29 -3.13 18.72
C ALA A 32 -4.97 -2.81 19.41
N ILE A 33 -3.82 -2.96 18.72
CA ILE A 33 -2.48 -2.66 19.25
C ILE A 33 -2.35 -1.17 19.59
N ILE A 34 -2.84 -0.31 18.69
CA ILE A 34 -2.82 1.15 18.89
C ILE A 34 -3.82 1.54 19.99
N ALA A 35 -5.01 0.93 19.99
CA ALA A 35 -6.04 1.21 20.98
C ALA A 35 -5.60 0.86 22.42
N ALA A 36 -4.93 -0.28 22.60
CA ALA A 36 -4.39 -0.70 23.88
C ALA A 36 -3.31 0.27 24.41
N ASN A 37 -2.53 0.86 23.51
CA ASN A 37 -1.46 1.79 23.84
C ASN A 37 -1.90 3.27 23.70
N TRP A 38 -3.19 3.59 23.73
CA TRP A 38 -3.66 4.96 23.54
C TRP A 38 -3.85 5.70 24.88
N ASN A 39 -3.10 6.78 25.12
CA ASN A 39 -3.26 7.60 26.31
C ASN A 39 -4.25 8.75 26.06
N GLN A 40 -5.41 8.71 26.72
CA GLN A 40 -6.46 9.73 26.56
C GLN A 40 -6.12 11.09 27.19
N LYS A 41 -5.04 11.19 27.98
CA LYS A 41 -4.55 12.45 28.55
C LYS A 41 -3.61 13.19 27.59
N GLU A 42 -3.01 12.48 26.64
CA GLU A 42 -2.09 13.04 25.66
C GLU A 42 -2.83 13.52 24.41
N THR A 43 -2.23 14.49 23.72
CA THR A 43 -2.73 14.91 22.40
C THR A 43 -2.49 13.81 21.36
N LEU A 44 -3.21 13.89 20.24
CA LEU A 44 -3.01 12.97 19.11
C LEU A 44 -1.55 12.93 18.66
N THR A 45 -0.93 14.10 18.51
CA THR A 45 0.46 14.23 18.05
C THR A 45 1.46 13.65 19.04
N GLN A 46 1.22 13.81 20.35
CA GLN A 46 2.06 13.23 21.41
C GLN A 46 1.93 11.70 21.44
N ASN A 47 0.71 11.17 21.38
CA ASN A 47 0.47 9.74 21.34
C ASN A 47 1.17 9.08 20.15
N TYR A 48 0.94 9.56 18.92
CA TYR A 48 1.59 8.97 17.74
C TYR A 48 3.12 9.06 17.84
N ARG A 49 3.67 10.19 18.32
CA ARG A 49 5.11 10.32 18.57
C ARG A 49 5.62 9.27 19.55
N ARG A 50 4.94 9.06 20.68
CA ARG A 50 5.26 8.04 21.70
C ARG A 50 5.20 6.63 21.12
N LEU A 51 4.24 6.37 20.24
CA LEU A 51 4.11 5.09 19.53
C LEU A 51 5.20 4.88 18.46
N GLY A 52 6.00 5.91 18.12
CA GLY A 52 6.97 5.86 17.00
C GLY A 52 6.35 6.05 15.63
N LEU A 53 5.13 6.57 15.57
CA LEU A 53 4.37 6.80 14.36
C LEU A 53 4.27 8.29 14.04
N THR A 54 4.12 8.64 12.76
CA THR A 54 3.95 10.03 12.34
C THR A 54 2.46 10.41 12.38
N SER A 55 2.11 11.51 13.05
CA SER A 55 0.72 12.00 13.05
C SER A 55 0.31 12.74 11.78
N ARG A 56 1.29 13.32 11.07
CA ARG A 56 1.11 14.09 9.82
C ARG A 56 2.28 13.78 8.90
N LEU A 57 2.00 13.70 7.60
CA LEU A 57 3.00 13.43 6.58
C LEU A 57 3.80 14.68 6.20
N ASN A 58 3.12 15.83 6.10
CA ASN A 58 3.74 17.10 5.77
C ASN A 58 4.26 17.84 7.03
N ALA A 59 5.16 18.82 6.80
CA ALA A 59 5.61 19.72 7.83
C ALA A 59 4.42 20.42 8.53
N ALA A 60 4.44 20.44 9.85
CA ALA A 60 3.38 21.12 10.61
C ALA A 60 3.51 22.64 10.41
N THR A 61 2.40 23.30 10.08
CA THR A 61 2.33 24.76 10.08
C THR A 61 2.38 25.28 11.51
N GLY A 62 3.31 26.19 11.80
CA GLY A 62 3.49 26.79 13.11
C GLY A 62 4.46 26.06 14.03
N GLY A 63 4.45 26.39 15.31
CA GLY A 63 5.34 25.81 16.31
C GLY A 63 4.93 24.40 16.72
N VAL A 64 5.91 23.50 16.82
CA VAL A 64 5.74 22.18 17.46
C VAL A 64 6.26 22.27 18.90
N GLU A 65 5.62 21.54 19.81
CA GLU A 65 6.09 21.36 21.18
C GLU A 65 7.56 20.93 21.19
N LYS A 66 8.42 21.75 21.80
CA LYS A 66 9.84 21.45 22.00
C LYS A 66 9.95 20.54 23.22
N LEU A 67 10.37 19.30 23.00
CA LEU A 67 10.74 18.42 24.10
C LEU A 67 12.09 18.89 24.67
N HIS A 68 12.29 18.74 25.99
CA HIS A 68 13.63 18.90 26.57
C HIS A 68 14.57 17.88 25.92
N ASN A 69 15.83 18.26 25.69
CA ASN A 69 16.84 17.39 25.09
C ASN A 69 17.15 16.22 26.04
N GLY A 70 16.37 15.15 25.94
CA GLY A 70 16.60 13.88 26.62
C GLY A 70 16.02 12.76 25.76
N ASP A 71 16.90 11.84 25.36
CA ASP A 71 16.83 10.51 24.68
C ASP A 71 15.74 10.17 23.64
N GLU A 72 14.73 11.01 23.45
CA GLU A 72 13.65 10.77 22.50
C GLU A 72 13.97 11.41 21.14
N SER A 73 14.68 10.60 20.35
CA SER A 73 14.52 10.49 18.90
C SER A 73 14.89 11.71 18.04
N SER A 74 16.16 11.73 17.61
CA SER A 74 16.59 12.39 16.36
C SER A 74 16.03 11.72 15.08
N THR A 75 15.06 10.81 15.20
CA THR A 75 14.53 9.95 14.11
C THR A 75 13.35 10.59 13.39
N SER A 76 13.37 11.90 13.19
CA SER A 76 12.34 12.53 12.37
C SER A 76 12.70 12.34 10.90
N THR A 77 12.27 11.21 10.32
CA THR A 77 12.31 10.95 8.86
C THR A 77 11.67 12.09 8.06
N THR A 78 10.83 12.90 8.72
CA THR A 78 10.21 14.09 8.14
C THR A 78 11.22 15.18 7.76
N ARG A 79 12.38 15.30 8.42
CA ARG A 79 13.43 16.25 7.98
C ARG A 79 14.12 15.78 6.71
N LYS A 80 14.28 14.47 6.51
CA LYS A 80 14.93 13.92 5.31
C LYS A 80 14.02 13.94 4.09
N LEU A 81 12.71 13.79 4.29
CA LEU A 81 11.70 13.84 3.21
C LEU A 81 11.10 15.25 3.00
N ALA A 82 11.58 16.26 3.73
CA ALA A 82 11.13 17.63 3.55
C ALA A 82 11.82 18.24 2.33
N ILE A 83 11.08 18.36 1.22
CA ILE A 83 11.49 19.14 0.06
C ILE A 83 11.60 20.60 0.51
N THR A 84 12.82 21.09 0.69
CA THR A 84 13.07 22.51 0.91
C THR A 84 13.09 23.20 -0.46
N ASN A 85 12.24 24.22 -0.68
CA ASN A 85 12.28 25.07 -1.88
C ASN A 85 13.55 25.96 -1.97
N ALA A 86 14.64 25.57 -1.28
CA ALA A 86 15.90 26.29 -1.28
C ALA A 86 16.68 25.91 -2.53
N ILE A 87 16.65 26.79 -3.54
CA ILE A 87 17.47 26.64 -4.74
C ILE A 87 18.94 26.81 -4.33
N PRO A 88 19.83 25.84 -4.60
CA PRO A 88 21.24 25.97 -4.25
C PRO A 88 21.88 27.12 -5.03
N LYS A 89 22.51 28.06 -4.30
CA LYS A 89 23.08 29.30 -4.86
C LYS A 89 24.43 29.12 -5.55
N GLY A 90 25.00 27.92 -5.53
CA GLY A 90 26.30 27.61 -6.14
C GLY A 90 26.17 26.44 -7.10
N ILE A 91 26.19 26.73 -8.40
CA ILE A 91 26.34 25.71 -9.45
C ILE A 91 27.79 25.81 -9.90
N THR A 92 28.61 24.82 -9.57
CA THR A 92 29.97 24.74 -10.11
C THR A 92 29.90 24.31 -11.57
N PRO A 93 30.44 25.08 -12.54
CA PRO A 93 30.41 24.68 -13.95
C PRO A 93 31.18 23.37 -14.13
N VAL A 94 30.55 22.38 -14.76
CA VAL A 94 31.14 21.07 -15.05
C VAL A 94 31.53 21.03 -16.52
N GLU A 95 32.77 20.64 -16.80
CA GLU A 95 33.28 20.47 -18.16
C GLU A 95 32.93 19.07 -18.70
N ALA A 96 32.42 19.00 -19.93
CA ALA A 96 32.12 17.75 -20.61
C ALA A 96 32.93 17.65 -21.92
N ARG A 97 33.47 16.46 -22.20
CA ARG A 97 34.18 16.21 -23.47
C ARG A 97 33.17 15.75 -24.52
N VAL A 98 33.18 16.41 -25.67
CA VAL A 98 32.25 16.13 -26.78
C VAL A 98 33.03 15.59 -27.97
N GLU A 99 32.78 14.34 -28.34
CA GLU A 99 33.32 13.74 -29.55
C GLU A 99 32.38 14.05 -30.73
N ARG A 100 32.94 14.65 -31.79
CA ARG A 100 32.22 15.04 -33.01
C ARG A 100 32.75 14.26 -34.20
N ASP A 101 31.85 13.90 -35.10
CA ASP A 101 32.16 13.28 -36.37
C ASP A 101 32.97 14.26 -37.25
N PRO A 102 34.20 13.90 -37.72
CA PRO A 102 35.11 14.84 -38.39
C PRO A 102 34.55 15.45 -39.68
N GLU A 103 33.64 14.74 -40.37
CA GLU A 103 33.16 15.16 -41.69
C GLU A 103 31.83 15.93 -41.61
N SER A 104 30.92 15.51 -40.72
CA SER A 104 29.58 16.09 -40.59
C SER A 104 29.46 17.12 -39.46
N GLY A 105 30.41 17.17 -38.52
CA GLY A 105 30.33 18.00 -37.32
C GLY A 105 29.20 17.64 -36.34
N LYS A 106 28.47 16.53 -36.60
CA LYS A 106 27.43 16.02 -35.70
C LYS A 106 28.05 15.44 -34.44
N ILE A 107 27.38 15.67 -33.31
CA ILE A 107 27.81 15.17 -32.00
C ILE A 107 27.49 13.68 -31.91
N LEU A 108 28.51 12.85 -31.72
CA LEU A 108 28.34 11.41 -31.57
C LEU A 108 28.22 11.01 -30.10
N ARG A 109 29.06 11.58 -29.23
CA ARG A 109 29.11 11.18 -27.81
C ARG A 109 29.51 12.34 -26.90
N VAL A 110 28.83 12.45 -25.77
CA VAL A 110 29.18 13.36 -24.66
C VAL A 110 29.66 12.51 -23.49
N ILE A 111 30.91 12.69 -23.07
CA ILE A 111 31.54 11.93 -21.99
C ILE A 111 31.70 12.85 -20.78
N HIS A 112 31.00 12.52 -19.69
CA HIS A 112 31.17 13.17 -18.38
C HIS A 112 32.24 12.42 -17.55
N PRO A 113 33.15 13.13 -16.85
CA PRO A 113 34.32 12.53 -16.20
C PRO A 113 34.05 11.78 -14.88
N THR A 114 32.87 11.93 -14.27
CA THR A 114 32.49 11.23 -13.03
C THR A 114 31.04 10.74 -13.12
N SER A 115 30.68 9.68 -12.40
CA SER A 115 29.29 9.25 -12.22
C SER A 115 28.44 10.46 -11.83
N LYS A 116 27.19 10.52 -12.33
CA LYS A 116 26.27 11.63 -12.06
C LYS A 116 26.24 11.92 -10.56
N SER A 117 26.94 12.96 -10.11
CA SER A 117 26.73 13.48 -8.77
C SER A 117 25.32 14.06 -8.76
N ASN A 118 24.55 13.83 -7.69
CA ASN A 118 23.25 14.45 -7.48
C ASN A 118 23.43 15.74 -6.64
N PRO A 119 23.85 16.88 -7.23
CA PRO A 119 24.17 18.10 -6.49
C PRO A 119 22.93 18.76 -5.88
N LEU A 120 21.74 18.43 -6.38
CA LEU A 120 20.47 18.92 -5.86
C LEU A 120 19.90 18.05 -4.74
N ASN A 121 20.52 16.89 -4.46
CA ASN A 121 19.98 15.87 -3.57
C ASN A 121 18.51 15.54 -3.92
N ASP A 122 18.23 15.44 -5.23
CA ASP A 122 16.91 15.15 -5.77
C ASP A 122 16.61 13.64 -5.63
N PRO A 123 15.54 13.24 -4.91
CA PRO A 123 15.23 11.84 -4.62
C PRO A 123 14.68 11.05 -5.83
N LEU A 124 15.09 11.38 -7.05
CA LEU A 124 14.72 10.66 -8.28
C LEU A 124 15.91 10.39 -9.22
N ASP A 125 17.07 11.05 -9.02
CA ASP A 125 18.22 10.99 -9.94
C ASP A 125 19.45 10.29 -9.32
N SER A 126 19.27 9.64 -8.15
CA SER A 126 20.32 8.87 -7.47
C SER A 126 20.10 7.37 -7.62
N ASP A 127 20.94 6.71 -8.42
CA ASP A 127 21.07 5.24 -8.50
C ASP A 127 21.44 4.59 -7.13
N THR A 128 21.71 5.39 -6.10
CA THR A 128 21.91 5.01 -4.69
C THR A 128 20.62 4.68 -3.93
N GLU A 129 19.43 4.96 -4.50
CA GLU A 129 18.15 4.69 -3.83
C GLU A 129 17.91 3.20 -3.59
N ASP A 130 18.34 2.32 -4.49
CA ASP A 130 18.18 0.87 -4.31
C ASP A 130 19.02 0.36 -3.12
N GLU A 131 20.19 0.96 -2.88
CA GLU A 131 21.06 0.61 -1.75
C GLU A 131 20.57 1.24 -0.43
N GLU A 132 20.17 2.52 -0.42
CA GLU A 132 19.65 3.16 0.79
C GLU A 132 18.26 2.63 1.21
N LEU A 133 17.41 2.26 0.26
CA LEU A 133 16.10 1.65 0.54
C LEU A 133 16.25 0.22 1.09
N ALA A 134 17.22 -0.53 0.55
CA ALA A 134 17.59 -1.83 1.11
C ALA A 134 18.13 -1.70 2.54
N GLU A 135 18.94 -0.68 2.81
CA GLU A 135 19.49 -0.41 4.15
C GLU A 135 18.40 0.04 5.15
N LEU A 136 17.40 0.82 4.71
CA LEU A 136 16.25 1.20 5.52
C LEU A 136 15.38 0.01 5.93
N SER A 137 15.23 -0.98 5.03
CA SER A 137 14.48 -2.21 5.31
C SER A 137 15.11 -3.07 6.42
N GLN A 138 16.43 -2.96 6.60
CA GLN A 138 17.18 -3.74 7.60
C GLN A 138 17.28 -3.06 8.98
N ARG A 139 16.79 -1.83 9.13
CA ARG A 139 16.85 -1.13 10.42
C ARG A 139 15.87 -1.77 11.40
N LYS A 140 16.40 -2.28 12.52
CA LYS A 140 15.57 -2.81 13.61
C LYS A 140 14.60 -1.74 14.11
N PRO A 141 13.32 -2.07 14.35
CA PRO A 141 12.36 -1.12 14.87
C PRO A 141 12.82 -0.65 16.25
N LYS A 142 12.94 0.66 16.42
CA LYS A 142 13.39 1.27 17.69
C LYS A 142 12.36 1.07 18.80
N ASN A 143 11.07 0.96 18.43
CA ASN A 143 9.96 0.84 19.36
C ASN A 143 9.29 -0.54 19.24
N ALA A 144 9.03 -1.19 20.38
CA ALA A 144 8.39 -2.50 20.44
C ALA A 144 6.99 -2.53 19.76
N ILE A 145 6.24 -1.42 19.87
CA ILE A 145 4.90 -1.32 19.26
C ILE A 145 4.99 -1.30 17.74
N VAL A 146 5.99 -0.61 17.18
CA VAL A 146 6.22 -0.58 15.72
C VAL A 146 6.59 -1.98 15.23
N ALA A 147 7.42 -2.70 15.98
CA ALA A 147 7.76 -4.09 15.67
C ALA A 147 6.53 -5.00 15.58
N LEU A 148 5.60 -4.88 16.55
CA LEU A 148 4.34 -5.63 16.54
C LEU A 148 3.43 -5.24 15.36
N LEU A 149 3.38 -3.96 15.01
CA LEU A 149 2.61 -3.47 13.86
C LEU A 149 3.19 -3.97 12.54
N GLU A 150 4.51 -4.01 12.41
CA GLU A 150 5.21 -4.57 11.25
C GLU A 150 4.98 -6.07 11.14
N GLU A 151 5.03 -6.80 12.25
CA GLU A 151 4.70 -8.23 12.28
C GLU A 151 3.25 -8.48 11.86
N GLN A 152 2.30 -7.69 12.39
CA GLN A 152 0.90 -7.76 11.97
C GLN A 152 0.73 -7.46 10.48
N ALA A 153 1.51 -6.52 9.92
CA ALA A 153 1.48 -6.20 8.50
C ALA A 153 2.09 -7.31 7.63
N ARG A 154 3.15 -7.97 8.10
CA ARG A 154 3.74 -9.16 7.46
C ARG A 154 2.78 -10.33 7.45
N ASN A 155 1.98 -10.46 8.50
CA ASN A 155 0.88 -11.42 8.60
C ASN A 155 -0.30 -10.99 7.71
N GLY A 156 -0.07 -11.04 6.40
CA GLY A 156 -1.10 -10.81 5.40
C GLY A 156 -2.22 -11.84 5.52
N LYS A 157 -3.43 -11.48 5.06
CA LYS A 157 -4.54 -12.43 5.00
C LYS A 157 -4.17 -13.59 4.07
N GLU A 158 -4.43 -14.82 4.52
CA GLU A 158 -4.29 -15.99 3.67
C GLU A 158 -5.13 -15.81 2.41
N LYS A 159 -4.47 -15.84 1.25
CA LYS A 159 -5.15 -15.76 -0.03
C LYS A 159 -5.75 -17.13 -0.31
N LYS A 160 -7.09 -17.22 -0.28
CA LYS A 160 -7.78 -18.41 -0.75
C LYS A 160 -7.74 -18.46 -2.28
N ASP A 161 -7.16 -19.52 -2.82
CA ASP A 161 -7.17 -19.75 -4.26
C ASP A 161 -8.61 -19.93 -4.78
N ARG A 162 -8.86 -19.45 -5.99
CA ARG A 162 -10.19 -19.55 -6.62
C ARG A 162 -10.46 -21.01 -7.01
N SER A 163 -11.41 -21.64 -6.33
CA SER A 163 -11.88 -23.00 -6.64
C SER A 163 -12.93 -23.00 -7.76
N GLN A 164 -12.94 -24.04 -8.58
CA GLN A 164 -14.02 -24.31 -9.54
C GLN A 164 -15.30 -24.79 -8.82
N SER A 165 -16.46 -24.47 -9.40
CA SER A 165 -17.75 -24.97 -8.91
C SER A 165 -17.92 -26.47 -9.17
N GLU A 166 -18.74 -27.15 -8.38
CA GLU A 166 -18.96 -28.60 -8.51
C GLU A 166 -19.47 -28.98 -9.91
N ARG A 167 -20.46 -28.25 -10.44
CA ARG A 167 -21.01 -28.50 -11.79
C ARG A 167 -19.97 -28.28 -12.89
N GLU A 168 -19.06 -27.34 -12.70
CA GLU A 168 -17.95 -27.12 -13.64
C GLU A 168 -16.98 -28.30 -13.62
N ARG A 169 -16.67 -28.84 -12.44
CA ARG A 169 -15.83 -30.04 -12.30
C ARG A 169 -16.44 -31.25 -12.99
N GLU A 170 -17.74 -31.48 -12.81
CA GLU A 170 -18.45 -32.56 -13.51
C GLU A 170 -18.45 -32.36 -15.03
N TRP A 171 -18.69 -31.13 -15.48
CA TRP A 171 -18.71 -30.80 -16.90
C TRP A 171 -17.35 -31.05 -17.55
N ILE A 172 -16.27 -30.63 -16.89
CA ILE A 172 -14.89 -30.90 -17.33
C ILE A 172 -14.61 -32.41 -17.28
N GLY A 173 -15.01 -33.09 -16.20
CA GLY A 173 -14.86 -34.53 -16.05
C GLY A 173 -15.47 -35.29 -17.24
N ARG A 174 -16.71 -34.98 -17.61
CA ARG A 174 -17.39 -35.58 -18.79
C ARG A 174 -16.67 -35.28 -20.11
N LEU A 175 -16.10 -34.09 -20.26
CA LEU A 175 -15.33 -33.73 -21.46
C LEU A 175 -14.01 -34.52 -21.54
N VAL A 176 -13.27 -34.60 -20.44
CA VAL A 176 -11.99 -35.30 -20.35
C VAL A 176 -12.20 -36.82 -20.47
N GLU A 177 -13.25 -37.38 -19.88
CA GLU A 177 -13.61 -38.79 -20.01
C GLU A 177 -13.88 -39.18 -21.47
N ARG A 178 -14.57 -38.32 -22.22
CA ARG A 178 -14.93 -38.61 -23.62
C ARG A 178 -13.81 -38.34 -24.63
N TYR A 179 -13.02 -37.29 -24.42
CA TYR A 179 -12.05 -36.79 -25.41
C TYR A 179 -10.60 -36.83 -24.95
N GLY A 180 -10.31 -37.20 -23.70
CA GLY A 180 -8.95 -37.22 -23.15
C GLY A 180 -8.33 -35.82 -23.09
N ASP A 181 -7.25 -35.62 -23.83
CA ASP A 181 -6.52 -34.34 -23.94
C ASP A 181 -6.79 -33.58 -25.26
N ASP A 182 -7.72 -34.06 -26.09
CA ASP A 182 -8.03 -33.44 -27.39
C ASP A 182 -8.97 -32.22 -27.25
N TYR A 183 -8.42 -31.05 -26.87
CA TYR A 183 -9.20 -29.83 -26.62
C TYR A 183 -9.94 -29.29 -27.87
N ASP A 184 -9.41 -29.51 -29.07
CA ASP A 184 -10.08 -29.10 -30.32
C ASP A 184 -11.36 -29.91 -30.58
N LYS A 185 -11.38 -31.18 -30.18
CA LYS A 185 -12.58 -32.03 -30.26
C LYS A 185 -13.60 -31.63 -29.20
N MET A 186 -13.14 -31.33 -27.98
CA MET A 186 -14.00 -30.82 -26.89
C MET A 186 -14.69 -29.51 -27.28
N MET A 187 -13.96 -28.59 -27.92
CA MET A 187 -14.51 -27.32 -28.39
C MET A 187 -15.64 -27.53 -29.41
N ARG A 188 -15.46 -28.50 -30.33
CA ARG A 188 -16.42 -28.80 -31.40
C ARG A 188 -17.65 -29.60 -30.94
N ASP A 189 -17.66 -30.16 -29.72
CA ASP A 189 -18.78 -30.96 -29.23
C ASP A 189 -19.98 -30.10 -28.85
N ARG A 190 -21.03 -30.11 -29.68
CA ARG A 190 -22.26 -29.35 -29.44
C ARG A 190 -23.08 -29.85 -28.26
N LYS A 191 -22.91 -31.11 -27.84
CA LYS A 191 -23.70 -31.71 -26.75
C LYS A 191 -23.05 -31.43 -25.40
N LEU A 192 -21.76 -31.78 -25.26
CA LEU A 192 -21.05 -31.55 -24.00
C LEU A 192 -20.57 -30.13 -23.84
N ASN A 193 -20.31 -29.36 -24.92
CA ASN A 193 -19.95 -27.94 -24.84
C ASN A 193 -21.10 -27.04 -25.38
N PRO A 194 -22.26 -26.99 -24.72
CA PRO A 194 -23.42 -26.24 -25.20
C PRO A 194 -23.15 -24.73 -25.23
N MET A 195 -22.27 -24.24 -24.35
CA MET A 195 -21.89 -22.84 -24.26
C MET A 195 -20.80 -22.43 -25.25
N GLN A 196 -20.36 -23.34 -26.14
CA GLN A 196 -19.35 -23.08 -27.17
C GLN A 196 -18.06 -22.46 -26.61
N GLN A 197 -17.59 -22.97 -25.47
CA GLN A 197 -16.34 -22.53 -24.87
C GLN A 197 -15.16 -22.81 -25.80
N THR A 198 -14.21 -21.87 -25.83
CA THR A 198 -13.00 -22.00 -26.66
C THR A 198 -12.07 -23.10 -26.14
N ALA A 199 -11.26 -23.69 -27.03
CA ALA A 199 -10.28 -24.71 -26.64
C ALA A 199 -9.30 -24.22 -25.56
N ALA A 200 -8.88 -22.94 -25.63
CA ALA A 200 -7.98 -22.35 -24.65
C ALA A 200 -8.62 -22.20 -23.26
N ASP A 201 -9.91 -21.87 -23.20
CA ASP A 201 -10.63 -21.78 -21.92
C ASP A 201 -10.85 -23.16 -21.31
N ILE A 202 -11.25 -24.15 -22.12
CA ILE A 202 -11.37 -25.55 -21.69
C ILE A 202 -10.02 -26.04 -21.14
N LYS A 203 -8.91 -25.76 -21.84
CA LYS A 203 -7.56 -26.11 -21.35
C LYS A 203 -7.25 -25.49 -19.99
N ARG A 204 -7.52 -24.19 -19.79
CA ARG A 204 -7.30 -23.51 -18.50
C ARG A 204 -8.13 -24.09 -17.36
N ARG A 205 -9.34 -24.57 -17.68
CA ARG A 205 -10.23 -25.19 -16.69
C ARG A 205 -9.83 -26.62 -16.39
N VAL A 206 -9.41 -27.39 -17.39
CA VAL A 206 -8.87 -28.74 -17.21
C VAL A 206 -7.60 -28.71 -16.37
N THR A 207 -6.68 -27.75 -16.61
CA THR A 207 -5.47 -27.63 -15.78
C THR A 207 -5.81 -27.33 -14.32
N LYS A 208 -6.74 -26.41 -14.05
CA LYS A 208 -7.23 -26.13 -12.69
C LYS A 208 -7.95 -27.31 -12.06
N TRP A 209 -8.69 -28.08 -12.85
CA TRP A 209 -9.40 -29.26 -12.39
C TRP A 209 -8.42 -30.36 -11.96
N ARG A 210 -7.40 -30.62 -12.77
CA ARG A 210 -6.31 -31.57 -12.46
C ARG A 210 -5.51 -31.14 -11.22
N THR A 211 -5.14 -29.86 -11.10
CA THR A 211 -4.43 -29.38 -9.89
C THR A 211 -5.26 -29.51 -8.62
N ASN A 212 -6.59 -29.51 -8.73
CA ASN A 212 -7.51 -29.69 -7.61
C ASN A 212 -7.86 -31.16 -7.32
N GLY A 213 -7.14 -32.13 -7.92
CA GLY A 213 -7.33 -33.57 -7.70
C GLY A 213 -8.43 -34.20 -8.54
N GLY A 214 -8.79 -33.60 -9.68
CA GLY A 214 -9.70 -34.21 -10.64
C GLY A 214 -9.05 -35.40 -11.35
N GLU A 215 -9.50 -36.61 -11.01
CA GLU A 215 -9.12 -37.84 -11.69
C GLU A 215 -10.21 -38.26 -12.68
N VAL A 216 -9.77 -38.81 -13.81
CA VAL A 216 -10.67 -39.48 -14.75
C VAL A 216 -10.79 -40.92 -14.26
N PRO A 217 -12.00 -41.46 -14.03
CA PRO A 217 -12.13 -42.87 -13.75
C PRO A 217 -11.56 -43.64 -14.95
N VAL A 218 -10.47 -44.38 -14.70
CA VAL A 218 -9.93 -45.32 -15.70
C VAL A 218 -10.99 -46.40 -15.86
N ALA A 219 -11.60 -46.48 -17.03
CA ALA A 219 -12.50 -47.56 -17.36
C ALA A 219 -11.66 -48.84 -17.53
N ASP A 220 -11.83 -49.79 -16.62
CA ASP A 220 -11.38 -51.19 -16.77
C ASP A 220 -12.10 -51.89 -17.94
#